data_AF-A0A8T9Q558-F1
#
_entry.id   AF-A0A8T9Q558-F1
#
_cell.length_a   1.000
_cell.length_b   1.000
_cell.length_c   1.000
_cell.angle_alpha   90.00
_cell.angle_beta   90.00
_cell.angle_gamma   90.00
#
_symmetry.space_group_name_H-M   'P 1'
#
loop_
_entity.id
_entity.type
_entity.pdbx_description
1 polymer ?
#
loop_
_entity_poly.entity_id
_entity_poly.type
_entity_poly.pdbx_seq_one_letter_code
_entity_poly.pdbx_strand_id
1 'polypeptide(L)'
;MKIYEVDLSAATDVNSLGGLQGATYTPVAKRLVLDVASTGVARIDNLEGMTFGPKLANGHFSLILVSDDNFGSTQVTQFLAFEVMP
;
A
#
# COMPACT_ATOMS: atom_id res chain seq x y z
N MET A 1 7.68 -2.27 -4.83
CA MET A 1 6.31 -1.95 -4.35
C MET A 1 6.34 -0.56 -3.73
N LYS A 2 5.37 0.32 -4.02
CA LYS A 2 5.23 1.62 -3.37
C LYS A 2 3.86 1.74 -2.72
N ILE A 3 3.83 2.23 -1.50
CA ILE A 3 2.62 2.47 -0.71
C ILE A 3 2.38 3.97 -0.68
N TYR A 4 1.16 4.37 -1.00
CA TYR A 4 0.75 5.76 -1.00
C TYR A 4 -0.41 5.95 -0.03
N GLU A 5 -0.38 7.06 0.68
CA GLU A 5 -1.56 7.66 1.27
C GLU A 5 -2.29 8.44 0.17
N VAL A 6 -3.61 8.33 0.15
CA VAL A 6 -4.47 9.08 -0.78
C VAL A 6 -5.37 10.03 -0.01
N ASP A 7 -5.50 11.25 -0.51
CA ASP A 7 -6.48 12.22 -0.03
C ASP A 7 -7.67 12.25 -0.99
N LEU A 8 -8.85 11.98 -0.45
CA LEU A 8 -10.12 11.92 -1.18
C LEU A 8 -10.89 13.24 -1.11
N SER A 9 -10.48 14.20 -0.27
CA SER A 9 -11.27 15.38 0.10
C SER A 9 -11.61 16.29 -1.09
N ALA A 10 -10.71 16.38 -2.08
CA ALA A 10 -10.90 17.14 -3.32
C ALA A 10 -11.22 16.26 -4.54
N ALA A 11 -11.26 14.93 -4.36
CA ALA A 11 -11.44 13.99 -5.47
C ALA A 11 -12.90 13.93 -5.91
N THR A 12 -13.13 13.70 -7.20
CA THR A 12 -14.47 13.45 -7.72
C THR A 12 -14.90 12.02 -7.37
N ASP A 13 -16.10 11.84 -6.79
CA ASP A 13 -16.74 10.53 -6.70
C ASP A 13 -17.15 10.07 -8.11
N VAL A 14 -16.63 8.93 -8.53
CA VAL A 14 -16.83 8.37 -9.88
C VAL A 14 -17.91 7.31 -9.94
N ASN A 15 -18.60 6.99 -8.84
CA ASN A 15 -19.57 5.89 -8.76
C ASN A 15 -20.75 6.05 -9.75
N SER A 16 -21.09 7.28 -10.14
CA SER A 16 -22.15 7.56 -11.12
C SER A 16 -21.65 7.68 -12.57
N LEU A 17 -20.35 7.59 -12.83
CA LEU A 17 -19.80 7.70 -14.18
C LEU A 17 -19.91 6.37 -14.92
N GLY A 18 -20.34 6.40 -16.18
CA GLY A 18 -20.37 5.20 -17.05
C GLY A 18 -18.98 4.72 -17.47
N GLY A 19 -17.93 5.48 -17.14
CA GLY A 19 -16.54 5.18 -17.41
C GLY A 19 -15.67 6.42 -17.21
N LEU A 20 -14.36 6.20 -17.02
CA LEU A 20 -13.40 7.31 -16.85
C LEU A 20 -12.94 7.87 -18.20
N GLN A 21 -13.07 7.12 -19.29
CA GLN A 21 -12.63 7.56 -20.61
C GLN A 21 -13.53 8.69 -21.13
N GLY A 22 -12.94 9.86 -21.38
CA GLY A 22 -13.67 11.05 -21.83
C GLY A 22 -14.44 11.80 -20.75
N ALA A 23 -14.47 11.29 -19.51
CA ALA A 23 -15.06 11.99 -18.37
C ALA A 23 -14.10 13.08 -17.84
N THR A 24 -14.67 14.14 -17.28
CA THR A 24 -13.91 15.14 -16.52
C THR A 24 -14.07 14.83 -15.03
N TYR A 25 -12.96 14.64 -14.34
CA TYR A 25 -12.92 14.34 -12.90
C TYR A 25 -11.61 14.83 -12.30
N THR A 26 -11.61 15.07 -10.99
CA THR A 26 -10.41 15.38 -10.20
C THR A 26 -9.86 14.08 -9.59
N PRO A 27 -8.65 13.64 -9.96
CA PRO A 27 -8.01 12.49 -9.34
C PRO A 27 -7.68 12.73 -7.86
N VAL A 28 -7.51 11.66 -7.11
CA VAL A 28 -7.00 11.72 -5.72
C VAL A 28 -5.58 12.29 -5.69
N ALA A 29 -5.27 13.08 -4.67
CA ALA A 29 -3.89 13.43 -4.38
C ALA A 29 -3.22 12.25 -3.69
N LYS A 30 -1.93 11.99 -3.99
CA LYS A 30 -1.18 10.89 -3.39
C LYS A 30 0.14 11.35 -2.79
N ARG A 31 0.46 10.83 -1.60
CA ARG A 31 1.74 11.01 -0.91
C ARG A 31 2.43 9.66 -0.80
N LEU A 32 3.69 9.57 -1.23
CA LEU A 32 4.47 8.34 -1.04
C LEU A 32 4.73 8.15 0.47
N VAL A 33 4.28 7.03 1.01
CA VAL A 33 4.48 6.66 2.42
C VAL A 33 5.68 5.73 2.56
N LEU A 34 5.78 4.73 1.69
CA LEU A 34 6.87 3.76 1.71
C LEU A 34 7.21 3.31 0.29
N ASP A 35 8.49 3.34 -0.07
CA ASP A 35 9.00 2.52 -1.16
C ASP A 35 9.68 1.30 -0.55
N VAL A 36 9.08 0.10 -0.71
CA VAL A 36 9.63 -1.12 -0.10
C VAL A 36 11.02 -1.42 -0.67
N ALA A 37 11.31 -0.99 -1.91
CA ALA A 37 12.64 -1.16 -2.49
C ALA A 37 13.72 -0.36 -1.77
N SER A 38 13.39 0.70 -1.03
CA SER A 38 14.36 1.49 -0.25
C SER A 38 14.64 0.93 1.14
N THR A 39 14.00 -0.19 1.53
CA THR A 39 14.10 -0.75 2.90
C THR A 39 15.25 -1.75 3.07
N GLY A 40 15.89 -2.16 1.96
CA GLY A 40 16.95 -3.19 1.99
C GLY A 40 16.45 -4.63 2.17
N VAL A 41 15.13 -4.85 2.14
CA VAL A 41 14.55 -6.20 2.11
C VAL A 41 15.07 -6.94 0.87
N ALA A 42 15.83 -8.02 1.10
CA ALA A 42 16.58 -8.72 0.06
C ALA A 42 15.68 -9.36 -1.03
N ARG A 43 14.44 -9.69 -0.67
CA ARG A 43 13.45 -10.29 -1.57
C ARG A 43 12.08 -9.73 -1.23
N ILE A 44 11.41 -9.18 -2.24
CA ILE A 44 10.03 -8.71 -2.14
C ILE A 44 9.23 -9.55 -3.13
N ASP A 45 8.29 -10.35 -2.62
CA ASP A 45 7.36 -11.10 -3.46
C ASP A 45 6.09 -10.29 -3.77
N ASN A 46 5.10 -10.90 -4.43
CA ASN A 46 3.81 -10.27 -4.70
C ASN A 46 3.05 -10.01 -3.39
N LEU A 47 3.17 -8.81 -2.82
CA LEU A 47 2.43 -8.45 -1.61
C LEU A 47 0.95 -8.20 -1.95
N GLU A 48 0.08 -8.96 -1.30
CA GLU A 48 -1.35 -9.07 -1.60
C GLU A 48 -2.24 -8.62 -0.43
N GLY A 49 -1.68 -8.55 0.78
CA GLY A 49 -2.36 -8.04 1.96
C GLY A 49 -1.59 -6.92 2.64
N MET A 50 -2.35 -6.01 3.26
CA MET A 50 -1.81 -4.91 4.04
C MET A 50 -2.75 -4.58 5.21
N THR A 51 -2.20 -4.37 6.40
CA THR A 51 -2.96 -3.88 7.56
C THR A 51 -2.07 -3.04 8.47
N PHE A 52 -2.67 -2.07 9.16
CA PHE A 52 -2.05 -1.54 10.37
C PHE A 52 -2.04 -2.61 11.46
N GLY A 53 -0.94 -2.70 12.19
CA GLY A 53 -0.85 -3.46 13.42
C GLY A 53 -1.04 -2.57 14.66
N PRO A 54 -0.74 -3.10 15.85
CA PRO A 54 -0.71 -2.30 17.07
C PRO A 54 0.24 -1.10 16.96
N LYS A 55 0.01 -0.10 17.82
CA LYS A 55 1.01 0.95 18.03
C LYS A 55 2.26 0.35 18.65
N LEU A 56 3.42 0.76 18.15
CA LEU A 56 4.73 0.44 18.72
C LEU A 56 4.93 1.19 20.04
N ALA A 57 5.96 0.84 20.80
CA ALA A 57 6.26 1.46 22.10
C ALA A 57 6.50 2.98 22.02
N ASN A 58 6.92 3.48 20.85
CA ASN A 58 7.09 4.90 20.57
C ASN A 58 5.79 5.61 20.14
N GLY A 59 4.66 4.90 20.06
CA GLY A 59 3.35 5.44 19.68
C GLY A 59 3.05 5.46 18.18
N HIS A 60 4.03 5.13 17.32
CA HIS A 60 3.82 5.06 15.88
C HIS A 60 3.04 3.80 15.48
N PHE A 61 2.36 3.84 14.34
CA PHE A 61 1.68 2.66 13.82
C PHE A 61 2.69 1.68 13.22
N SER A 62 2.47 0.39 13.43
CA SER A 62 3.09 -0.65 12.62
C SER A 62 2.28 -0.89 11.36
N LEU A 63 2.94 -1.21 10.26
CA LEU A 63 2.34 -1.62 8.99
C LEU A 63 2.82 -3.02 8.64
N ILE A 64 1.89 -3.94 8.46
CA ILE A 64 2.15 -5.32 8.07
C ILE A 64 1.75 -5.50 6.63
N LEU A 65 2.67 -6.04 5.82
CA LEU A 65 2.43 -6.48 4.45
C LEU A 65 2.61 -7.99 4.39
N VAL A 66 1.80 -8.66 3.57
CA VAL A 66 1.87 -10.10 3.39
C VAL A 66 1.82 -10.47 1.91
N SER A 67 2.60 -11.48 1.52
CA SER A 67 2.44 -12.24 0.29
C SER A 67 2.12 -13.69 0.62
N ASP A 68 1.35 -14.36 -0.23
CA ASP A 68 1.37 -15.82 -0.30
C ASP A 68 2.52 -16.31 -1.20
N ASP A 69 2.66 -17.62 -1.36
CA ASP A 69 3.60 -18.21 -2.31
C ASP A 69 2.96 -18.58 -3.66
N ASN A 70 1.68 -18.26 -3.89
CA ASN A 70 0.91 -18.62 -5.08
C ASN A 70 1.09 -20.10 -5.53
N PHE A 71 1.41 -21.01 -4.60
CA PHE A 71 1.78 -22.42 -4.88
C PHE A 71 3.00 -22.61 -5.82
N GLY A 72 3.83 -21.58 -5.99
CA GLY A 72 4.99 -21.57 -6.88
C GLY A 72 6.30 -21.78 -6.13
N SER A 73 7.18 -22.66 -6.65
CA SER A 73 8.49 -22.94 -6.04
C SER A 73 9.46 -21.74 -6.02
N THR A 74 9.18 -20.73 -6.84
CA THR A 74 9.96 -19.48 -6.91
C THR A 74 9.36 -18.37 -6.06
N GLN A 75 8.22 -18.57 -5.41
CA GLN A 75 7.49 -17.59 -4.61
C GLN A 75 7.53 -17.97 -3.11
N VAL A 76 7.33 -17.01 -2.22
CA VAL A 76 7.39 -17.25 -0.76
C VAL A 76 6.23 -16.57 -0.05
N THR A 77 5.67 -17.27 0.94
CA THR A 77 4.86 -16.63 1.96
C THR A 77 5.77 -15.73 2.79
N GLN A 78 5.47 -14.44 2.81
CA GLN A 78 6.30 -13.42 3.47
C GLN A 78 5.43 -12.51 4.34
N PHE A 79 5.95 -12.17 5.53
CA PHE A 79 5.44 -11.08 6.33
C PHE A 79 6.52 -10.01 6.45
N LEU A 80 6.20 -8.78 6.07
CA LEU A 80 7.05 -7.61 6.25
C LEU A 80 6.39 -6.68 7.26
N ALA A 81 7.14 -6.26 8.28
CA ALA A 81 6.67 -5.33 9.29
C ALA A 81 7.51 -4.05 9.25
N PHE A 82 6.83 -2.92 9.12
CA PHE A 82 7.44 -1.59 9.09
C PHE A 82 6.86 -0.70 10.18
N GLU A 83 7.64 0.29 10.57
CA GLU A 83 7.16 1.44 11.33
C GLU A 83 6.69 2.53 10.34
N VAL A 84 5.54 3.14 10.62
CA VAL A 84 5.02 4.27 9.85
C VAL A 84 5.52 5.56 10.45
N MET A 85 6.33 6.29 9.68
CA MET A 85 6.82 7.61 10.07
C MET A 85 5.71 8.67 9.86
N PRO A 86 5.46 9.56 10.84
CA PRO A 86 4.50 10.65 10.71
C PRO A 86 4.89 11.65 9.60
#